data_AF-D7VIH6-F1
#
_entry.id   AF-D7VIH6-F1
#
_cell.length_a   1.000
_cell.length_b   1.000
_cell.length_c   1.000
_cell.angle_alpha   90.00
_cell.angle_beta   90.00
_cell.angle_gamma   90.00
#
_symmetry.space_group_name_H-M   'P 1'
#
loop_
_entity.id
_entity.type
_entity.pdbx_description
1 polymer ?
#
loop_
_entity_poly.entity_id
_entity_poly.type
_entity_poly.pdbx_seq_one_letter_code
_entity_poly.pdbx_strand_id
1 'polypeptide(L)'
;MDAQRVDSYLITQVKFFSPQHLNLLREQMLQMDESRFVQIQMLSFNDPMITLLISIFAGSFGIDRFIIGDTGLGIGKLLTCGGLGIWTIIDWFLIMDATKEKNFRKIAALL
;
A
#
# COMPACT_ATOMS: atom_id res chain seq x y z
N MET A 1 -21.52 -1.83 -13.36
CA MET A 1 -20.46 -1.32 -14.26
C MET A 1 -20.00 -2.39 -15.24
N ASP A 2 -19.33 -2.05 -16.34
CA ASP A 2 -18.81 -3.04 -17.30
C ASP A 2 -17.66 -3.85 -16.67
N ALA A 3 -17.79 -5.18 -16.66
CA ALA A 3 -16.81 -6.08 -16.11
C ALA A 3 -15.46 -6.00 -16.81
N GLN A 4 -15.44 -5.75 -18.14
CA GLN A 4 -14.19 -5.64 -18.89
C GLN A 4 -13.35 -4.45 -18.44
N ARG A 5 -14.00 -3.33 -18.11
CA ARG A 5 -13.33 -2.11 -17.65
C ARG A 5 -12.71 -2.29 -16.27
N VAL A 6 -13.45 -2.93 -15.35
CA VAL A 6 -12.97 -3.25 -14.00
C VAL A 6 -11.78 -4.21 -14.07
N ASP A 7 -11.89 -5.28 -14.87
CA ASP A 7 -10.84 -6.28 -15.01
C ASP A 7 -9.56 -5.66 -15.63
N SER A 8 -9.70 -4.80 -16.64
CA SER A 8 -8.57 -4.07 -17.25
C SER A 8 -7.85 -3.15 -16.25
N TYR A 9 -8.62 -2.44 -15.40
CA TYR A 9 -8.05 -1.59 -14.36
C TYR A 9 -7.31 -2.42 -13.29
N LEU A 10 -7.91 -3.51 -12.82
CA LEU A 10 -7.31 -4.38 -11.81
C LEU A 10 -6.01 -5.02 -12.30
N ILE A 11 -5.93 -5.44 -13.57
CA ILE A 11 -4.70 -5.96 -14.17
C ILE A 11 -3.58 -4.91 -14.12
N THR A 12 -3.90 -3.66 -14.46
CA THR A 12 -2.93 -2.56 -14.47
C THR A 12 -2.40 -2.26 -13.06
N GLN A 13 -3.26 -2.39 -12.05
CA GLN A 13 -2.94 -2.03 -10.67
C GLN A 13 -2.61 -3.23 -9.76
N VAL A 14 -2.54 -4.45 -10.30
CA VAL A 14 -2.41 -5.69 -9.51
C VAL A 14 -1.21 -5.69 -8.57
N LYS A 15 -0.11 -5.05 -8.97
CA LYS A 15 1.14 -4.97 -8.19
C LYS A 15 1.00 -4.15 -6.90
N PHE A 16 0.03 -3.25 -6.83
CA PHE A 16 -0.19 -2.35 -5.69
C PHE A 16 -1.06 -2.98 -4.58
N PHE A 17 -1.67 -4.13 -4.85
CA PHE A 17 -2.60 -4.81 -3.93
C PHE A 17 -2.14 -6.22 -3.57
N SER A 18 -2.70 -6.72 -2.47
CA SER A 18 -2.50 -8.11 -2.05
C SER A 18 -3.52 -9.02 -2.74
N PRO A 19 -3.15 -10.26 -3.13
CA PRO A 19 -4.04 -11.17 -3.86
C PRO A 19 -5.38 -11.42 -3.16
N GLN A 20 -5.35 -11.46 -1.84
CA GLN A 20 -6.52 -11.65 -0.98
C GLN A 20 -7.60 -10.57 -1.12
N HIS A 21 -7.24 -9.35 -1.50
CA HIS A 21 -8.18 -8.23 -1.64
C HIS A 21 -8.68 -8.04 -3.08
N LEU A 22 -8.08 -8.68 -4.07
CA LEU A 22 -8.41 -8.46 -5.48
C LEU A 22 -9.82 -8.92 -5.84
N ASN A 23 -10.24 -10.08 -5.33
CA ASN A 23 -11.58 -10.59 -5.58
C ASN A 23 -12.65 -9.69 -4.95
N LEU A 24 -12.42 -9.24 -3.72
CA LEU A 24 -13.30 -8.30 -3.04
C LEU A 24 -13.39 -6.96 -3.77
N LEU A 25 -12.24 -6.39 -4.18
CA LEU A 25 -12.18 -5.15 -4.95
C LEU A 25 -12.98 -5.27 -6.24
N ARG A 26 -12.83 -6.38 -6.96
CA ARG A 26 -13.54 -6.66 -8.20
C ARG A 26 -15.05 -6.63 -7.99
N GLU A 27 -15.55 -7.37 -7.01
CA GLU A 27 -16.99 -7.45 -6.72
C GLU A 27 -17.57 -6.09 -6.32
N GLN A 28 -16.88 -5.36 -5.44
CA GLN A 28 -17.31 -4.03 -5.01
C GLN A 28 -17.29 -3.02 -6.18
N MET A 29 -16.26 -3.07 -7.03
CA MET A 29 -16.18 -2.23 -8.23
C MET A 29 -17.28 -2.55 -9.23
N LEU A 30 -17.66 -3.82 -9.42
CA LEU A 30 -18.74 -4.17 -10.35
C LEU A 30 -20.10 -3.59 -9.93
N GLN A 31 -20.32 -3.49 -8.62
CA GLN A 31 -21.55 -2.98 -8.02
C GLN A 31 -21.58 -1.45 -7.84
N MET A 32 -20.45 -0.76 -8.02
CA MET A 32 -20.35 0.68 -7.80
C MET A 32 -20.80 1.52 -9.01
N ASP A 33 -21.15 2.78 -8.73
CA ASP A 33 -21.46 3.79 -9.75
C ASP A 33 -20.21 4.27 -10.50
N GLU A 34 -20.38 4.65 -11.77
CA GLU A 34 -19.29 5.09 -12.65
C GLU A 34 -18.55 6.33 -12.11
N SER A 35 -19.25 7.23 -11.41
CA SER A 35 -18.67 8.43 -10.80
C SER A 35 -17.63 8.10 -9.72
N ARG A 36 -17.90 7.11 -8.86
CA ARG A 36 -16.96 6.65 -7.83
C ARG A 36 -15.78 5.91 -8.45
N PHE A 37 -16.02 5.15 -9.53
CA PHE A 37 -14.95 4.46 -10.25
C PHE A 37 -13.94 5.43 -10.88
N VAL A 38 -14.41 6.56 -11.40
CA VAL A 38 -13.53 7.64 -11.88
C VAL A 38 -12.68 8.21 -10.73
N GLN A 39 -13.25 8.38 -9.54
CA GLN A 39 -12.50 8.82 -8.36
C GLN A 39 -11.41 7.82 -7.97
N ILE A 40 -11.69 6.51 -8.01
CA ILE A 40 -10.69 5.47 -7.74
C ILE A 40 -9.57 5.48 -8.79
N GLN A 41 -9.88 5.71 -10.07
CA GLN A 41 -8.86 5.82 -11.12
C GLN A 41 -7.92 7.01 -10.92
N MET A 42 -8.39 8.08 -10.27
CA MET A 42 -7.57 9.25 -9.95
C MET A 42 -6.67 9.04 -8.72
N LEU A 43 -6.87 7.97 -7.94
CA LEU A 43 -6.01 7.68 -6.79
C LEU A 43 -4.60 7.29 -7.23
N SER A 44 -3.62 7.90 -6.58
CA SER A 44 -2.20 7.51 -6.71
C SER A 44 -1.81 6.51 -5.62
N PHE A 45 -1.22 5.39 -6.05
CA PHE A 45 -0.74 4.31 -5.19
C PHE A 45 0.78 4.36 -5.06
N ASN A 46 1.26 4.04 -3.86
CA ASN A 46 2.69 3.90 -3.64
C ASN A 46 3.14 2.53 -4.12
N ASP A 47 4.23 2.47 -4.89
CA ASP A 47 4.79 1.21 -5.36
C ASP A 47 5.49 0.49 -4.19
N PRO A 48 5.05 -0.73 -3.80
CA PRO A 48 5.66 -1.48 -2.70
C PRO A 48 7.15 -1.73 -2.90
N MET A 49 7.62 -1.86 -4.15
CA MET A 49 9.04 -2.05 -4.45
C MET A 49 9.84 -0.77 -4.21
N ILE A 50 9.28 0.40 -4.55
CA ILE A 50 9.92 1.69 -4.28
C ILE A 50 9.99 1.91 -2.76
N THR A 51 8.91 1.61 -2.03
CA THR A 51 8.89 1.72 -0.57
C THR A 51 9.88 0.75 0.09
N LEU A 52 10.01 -0.47 -0.42
CA LEU A 52 11.04 -1.41 0.03
C LEU A 52 12.46 -0.87 -0.22
N LEU A 53 12.72 -0.32 -1.40
CA LEU A 53 14.00 0.28 -1.73
C LEU A 53 14.36 1.41 -0.75
N ILE A 54 13.38 2.27 -0.44
CA ILE A 54 13.54 3.33 0.56
C ILE A 54 13.79 2.72 1.95
N SER A 55 13.13 1.63 2.33
CA SER A 55 13.39 0.92 3.59
C SER A 55 14.82 0.35 3.65
N ILE A 56 15.38 -0.11 2.54
CA ILE A 56 16.76 -0.61 2.49
C ILE A 56 17.77 0.52 2.66
N PHE A 57 17.59 1.66 1.98
CA PHE A 57 18.55 2.76 2.04
C PHE A 57 18.36 3.70 3.24
N ALA A 58 17.13 3.84 3.74
CA ALA A 58 16.74 4.83 4.75
C ALA A 58 16.07 4.22 6.00
N GLY A 59 15.99 2.89 6.09
CA GLY A 59 15.33 2.18 7.19
C GLY A 59 16.04 2.31 8.55
N SER A 60 17.34 2.63 8.57
CA SER A 60 18.04 2.92 9.84
C SER A 60 17.51 4.19 10.53
N PHE A 61 16.98 5.12 9.74
CA PHE A 61 16.32 6.34 10.22
C PHE A 61 14.79 6.20 10.33
N GLY A 62 14.22 5.04 9.96
CA GLY A 62 12.78 4.77 10.00
C GLY A 62 11.94 5.58 8.99
N ILE A 63 12.58 6.18 7.97
CA ILE A 63 11.95 7.09 6.99
C ILE A 63 10.87 6.38 6.17
N ASP A 64 11.05 5.10 5.89
CA ASP A 64 10.10 4.25 5.18
C ASP A 64 8.74 4.15 5.89
N ARG A 65 8.73 4.10 7.23
CA ARG A 65 7.50 4.11 8.04
C ARG A 65 6.80 5.47 8.04
N PHE A 66 7.56 6.56 7.99
CA PHE A 66 6.98 7.90 7.84
C PHE A 66 6.28 8.06 6.47
N ILE A 67 6.84 7.48 5.40
CA ILE A 67 6.26 7.56 4.04
C ILE A 67 4.94 6.80 3.92
N ILE A 68 4.81 5.64 4.58
CA ILE A 68 3.55 4.87 4.58
C ILE A 68 2.54 5.34 5.63
N GLY A 69 2.87 6.37 6.41
CA GLY A 69 2.00 6.94 7.44
C GLY A 69 1.95 6.15 8.75
N ASP A 70 2.95 5.32 9.04
CA ASP A 70 3.15 4.64 10.31
C ASP A 70 4.15 5.42 11.18
N THR A 71 3.85 6.70 11.41
CA THR A 71 4.69 7.66 12.17
C THR A 71 5.03 7.14 13.58
N GLY A 72 4.10 6.45 14.25
CA GLY A 72 4.33 5.89 15.59
C GLY A 72 5.43 4.81 15.65
N LEU A 73 5.48 3.93 14.64
CA LEU A 73 6.53 2.91 14.51
C LEU A 73 7.88 3.55 14.12
N GLY A 74 7.86 4.58 13.28
CA GLY A 74 9.05 5.37 12.95
C GLY A 74 9.68 6.05 14.17
N ILE A 75 8.86 6.66 15.03
CA ILE A 75 9.32 7.28 16.29
C ILE A 75 9.86 6.22 17.27
N GLY A 76 9.21 5.04 17.36
CA GLY A 76 9.71 3.94 18.20
C GLY A 76 11.09 3.43 17.79
N LYS A 77 11.38 3.36 16.48
CA LYS A 77 12.72 3.05 15.96
C LYS A 77 13.75 4.10 16.32
N LEU A 78 13.40 5.38 16.25
CA LEU A 78 14.30 6.48 16.62
C LEU A 78 14.62 6.48 18.12
N LEU A 79 13.62 6.24 18.97
CA LEU A 79 13.80 6.15 20.43
C LEU A 79 14.64 4.95 20.87
N THR A 80 14.65 3.87 20.07
CA THR A 80 15.47 2.67 20.32
C THR A 80 16.83 2.73 19.62
N CYS A 81 17.26 3.90 19.12
CA CYS A 81 18.50 4.06 18.33
C CYS A 81 18.61 3.07 17.17
N GLY A 82 17.50 2.81 16.46
CA GLY A 82 17.45 1.88 15.32
C GLY A 82 17.60 0.40 15.70
N GLY A 83 17.60 0.06 16.99
CA GLY A 83 17.58 -1.31 17.51
C GLY A 83 18.60 -2.26 16.89
N LEU A 84 19.86 -1.81 16.73
CA LEU A 84 21.00 -2.61 16.24
C LEU A 84 20.78 -3.28 14.88
N GLY A 85 19.91 -2.75 14.02
CA GLY A 85 19.64 -3.30 12.67
C GLY A 85 18.69 -4.51 12.63
N ILE A 86 18.22 -5.00 13.77
CA ILE A 86 17.18 -6.06 13.79
C ILE A 86 15.84 -5.48 13.26
N TRP A 87 15.55 -4.24 13.64
CA TRP A 87 14.36 -3.51 13.20
C TRP A 87 14.33 -3.20 11.70
N THR A 88 15.49 -3.13 11.03
CA THR A 88 15.54 -2.93 9.58
C THR A 88 15.23 -4.23 8.85
N ILE A 89 15.72 -5.37 9.36
CA ILE A 89 15.42 -6.69 8.78
C ILE A 89 13.93 -7.01 8.86
N ILE A 90 13.31 -6.78 10.02
CA ILE A 90 11.86 -7.00 10.19
C ILE A 90 11.07 -6.12 9.22
N ASP A 91 11.47 -4.86 9.04
CA ASP A 91 10.75 -3.94 8.15
C ASP A 91 10.85 -4.34 6.69
N TRP A 92 11.93 -4.96 6.23
CA TRP A 92 12.02 -5.42 4.84
C TRP A 92 10.89 -6.40 4.48
N PHE A 93 10.49 -7.26 5.42
CA PHE A 93 9.37 -8.18 5.20
C PHE A 93 8.01 -7.50 5.40
N LEU A 94 7.92 -6.55 6.34
CA LEU A 94 6.65 -6.00 6.81
C LEU A 94 6.20 -4.77 6.00
N ILE A 95 7.14 -4.04 5.37
CA ILE A 95 6.85 -2.80 4.63
C ILE A 95 6.07 -3.04 3.34
N MET A 96 6.31 -4.17 2.66
CA MET A 96 5.62 -4.51 1.41
C MET A 96 4.12 -4.70 1.65
N ASP A 97 3.78 -5.53 2.64
CA ASP A 97 2.38 -5.79 2.99
C ASP A 97 1.72 -4.55 3.59
N ALA A 98 2.43 -3.79 4.43
CA ALA A 98 1.93 -2.52 4.96
C ALA A 98 1.62 -1.51 3.84
N THR A 99 2.45 -1.42 2.81
CA THR A 99 2.22 -0.53 1.66
C THR A 99 0.97 -0.94 0.88
N LYS A 100 0.83 -2.23 0.59
CA LYS A 100 -0.35 -2.79 -0.10
C LYS A 100 -1.63 -2.60 0.71
N GLU A 101 -1.56 -2.78 2.02
CA GLU A 101 -2.68 -2.57 2.93
C GLU A 101 -3.12 -1.10 2.96
N LYS A 102 -2.17 -0.16 2.99
CA LYS A 102 -2.48 1.29 2.92
C LYS A 102 -3.09 1.67 1.57
N ASN A 103 -2.58 1.12 0.46
CA ASN A 103 -3.17 1.31 -0.86
C ASN A 103 -4.60 0.77 -0.92
N PHE A 104 -4.85 -0.41 -0.35
CA PHE A 104 -6.20 -0.99 -0.26
C PHE A 104 -7.14 -0.08 0.54
N ARG A 105 -6.72 0.42 1.70
CA ARG A 105 -7.52 1.34 2.52
C ARG A 105 -7.92 2.62 1.78
N LYS A 106 -7.05 3.16 0.91
CA LYS A 106 -7.38 4.33 0.07
C LYS A 106 -8.55 4.03 -0.87
N ILE A 107 -8.56 2.85 -1.49
CA ILE A 107 -9.69 2.44 -2.35
C ILE A 107 -10.92 2.12 -1.50
N ALA A 108 -10.76 1.39 -0.41
CA ALA A 108 -11.88 0.98 0.45
C ALA A 108 -12.66 2.16 1.03
N ALA A 109 -12.02 3.34 1.17
CA ALA A 109 -12.71 4.57 1.54
C ALA A 109 -13.64 5.16 0.45
N LEU A 110 -13.52 4.68 -0.79
CA LEU A 110 -14.27 5.16 -1.97
C LEU A 110 -15.20 4.09 -2.59
N LEU A 111 -15.13 2.84 -2.12
CA LEU A 111 -16.09 1.79 -2.46
C LEU A 111 -17.42 2.09 -1.73
#